data_AF-A0A967LGJ2-F1
#
_entry.id   AF-A0A967LGJ2-F1
#
_cell.length_a   1.000
_cell.length_b   1.000
_cell.length_c   1.000
_cell.angle_alpha   90.00
_cell.angle_beta   90.00
_cell.angle_gamma   90.00
#
_symmetry.space_group_name_H-M   'P 1'
#
loop_
_entity.id
_entity.type
_entity.pdbx_description
1 polymer ?
#
loop_
_entity_poly.entity_id
_entity_poly.type
_entity_poly.pdbx_seq_one_letter_code
_entity_poly.pdbx_strand_id
1 'polypeptide(L)'
;PIGGLEELQAIEVTEPIGVVMRVSLLSGFAIALPYIVLELWLFAAPGLKRSARIRGLIAIPVATFLFIGGMAFAYFVMMPVALPFLLNFMGINTAVRPASYVQFVTGLLFWIGLTFEFPLI
;
A
#
# COMPACT_ATOMS: atom_id res chain seq x y z
N PRO A 1 16.18 3.15 -5.68
CA PRO A 1 16.29 1.70 -5.97
C PRO A 1 16.21 1.29 -7.46
N ILE A 2 15.95 2.21 -8.41
CA ILE A 2 15.86 1.90 -9.85
C ILE A 2 16.60 2.92 -10.74
N GLY A 3 17.75 3.46 -10.30
CA GLY A 3 18.57 4.34 -11.17
C GLY A 3 18.05 5.77 -11.39
N GLY A 4 16.77 6.06 -11.17
CA GLY A 4 16.19 7.41 -11.28
C GLY A 4 15.06 7.48 -12.30
N LEU A 5 14.53 8.68 -12.55
CA LEU A 5 13.48 8.91 -13.55
C LEU A 5 14.01 8.81 -14.99
N GLU A 6 15.33 8.87 -15.19
CA GLU A 6 16.00 8.85 -16.49
C GLU A 6 16.01 7.46 -17.15
N GLU A 7 15.78 6.40 -16.38
CA GLU A 7 15.77 5.01 -16.87
C GLU A 7 14.36 4.46 -17.14
N LEU A 8 13.32 5.26 -16.85
CA LEU A 8 11.92 4.90 -17.03
C LEU A 8 11.39 5.44 -18.37
N GLN A 9 11.30 4.57 -19.37
CA GLN A 9 10.70 4.92 -20.65
C GLN A 9 9.20 4.62 -20.65
N ALA A 10 8.39 5.66 -20.84
CA ALA A 10 6.96 5.51 -21.10
C ALA A 10 6.75 5.09 -22.56
N ILE A 11 6.04 3.98 -22.77
CA ILE A 11 5.81 3.38 -24.09
C ILE A 11 4.45 3.80 -24.64
N GLU A 12 3.48 4.10 -23.76
CA GLU A 12 2.13 4.54 -24.14
C GLU A 12 1.85 5.97 -23.64
N VAL A 13 1.05 6.72 -24.41
CA VAL A 13 0.73 8.12 -24.13
C VAL A 13 -0.08 8.29 -22.83
N THR A 14 -0.82 7.26 -22.43
CA THR A 14 -1.68 7.24 -21.24
C THR A 14 -0.95 6.81 -19.96
N GLU A 15 0.27 6.26 -20.07
CA GLU A 15 1.00 5.71 -18.93
C GLU A 15 1.28 6.73 -17.81
N PRO A 16 1.74 7.98 -18.10
CA PRO A 16 2.04 8.95 -17.04
C PRO A 16 0.81 9.30 -16.20
N ILE A 17 -0.36 9.47 -16.84
CA ILE A 17 -1.61 9.77 -16.15
C ILE A 17 -2.03 8.57 -15.29
N GLY A 18 -1.96 7.35 -15.83
CA GLY A 18 -2.30 6.13 -15.08
C GLY A 18 -1.43 5.93 -13.84
N VAL A 19 -0.14 6.23 -13.94
CA VAL A 19 0.81 6.20 -12.81
C VAL A 19 0.40 7.20 -11.73
N VAL A 20 0.20 8.46 -12.09
CA VAL A 20 -0.18 9.52 -11.13
C VAL A 20 -1.49 9.19 -10.44
N MET A 21 -2.49 8.71 -11.19
CA MET A 21 -3.78 8.31 -10.65
C MET A 21 -3.66 7.21 -9.61
N ARG A 22 -2.88 6.14 -9.88
CA ARG A 22 -2.70 5.02 -8.94
C ARG A 22 -2.01 5.46 -7.64
N VAL A 23 -0.96 6.27 -7.75
CA VAL A 23 -0.24 6.78 -6.59
C VAL A 23 -1.14 7.71 -5.76
N SER A 24 -1.89 8.58 -6.42
CA SER A 24 -2.83 9.51 -5.77
C SER A 24 -3.96 8.76 -5.05
N LEU A 25 -4.53 7.74 -5.69
CA LEU A 25 -5.57 6.89 -5.10
C LEU A 25 -5.07 6.15 -3.86
N LEU A 26 -3.89 5.52 -3.94
CA LEU A 26 -3.34 4.80 -2.79
C LEU A 26 -2.99 5.75 -1.63
N SER A 27 -2.40 6.89 -1.93
CA SER A 27 -2.03 7.89 -0.92
C SER A 27 -3.27 8.49 -0.27
N GLY A 28 -4.30 8.80 -1.07
CA GLY A 28 -5.59 9.27 -0.57
C GLY A 28 -6.28 8.22 0.30
N PHE A 29 -6.25 6.95 -0.11
CA PHE A 29 -6.77 5.84 0.70
C PHE A 29 -6.04 5.73 2.05
N ALA A 30 -4.70 5.79 2.06
CA ALA A 30 -3.92 5.72 3.28
C ALA A 30 -4.24 6.86 4.26
N ILE A 31 -4.45 8.09 3.75
CA ILE A 31 -4.84 9.25 4.57
C ILE A 31 -6.29 9.14 5.05
N ALA A 32 -7.19 8.61 4.22
CA ALA A 32 -8.61 8.43 4.55
C ALA A 32 -8.87 7.22 5.47
N LEU A 33 -7.90 6.32 5.62
CA LEU A 33 -8.01 5.09 6.40
C LEU A 33 -8.61 5.27 7.81
N PRO A 34 -8.19 6.22 8.67
CA PRO A 34 -8.80 6.41 9.99
C PRO A 34 -10.31 6.68 9.92
N TYR A 35 -10.75 7.42 8.89
CA TYR A 35 -12.18 7.68 8.67
C TYR A 35 -12.89 6.44 8.14
N ILE A 36 -12.29 5.72 7.19
CA ILE A 36 -12.87 4.48 6.64
C ILE A 36 -13.09 3.45 7.76
N VAL A 37 -12.07 3.24 8.61
CA VAL A 37 -12.16 2.29 9.74
C VAL A 37 -13.15 2.77 10.79
N LEU A 38 -13.24 4.08 11.05
CA LEU A 38 -14.25 4.65 11.94
C LEU A 38 -15.68 4.38 11.45
N GLU A 39 -15.96 4.61 10.17
CA GLU A 39 -17.29 4.36 9.58
C GLU A 39 -17.63 2.87 9.60
N LEU A 40 -16.67 1.99 9.23
CA LEU A 40 -16.84 0.55 9.34
C LEU A 40 -17.11 0.10 10.79
N TRP A 41 -16.40 0.70 11.75
CA TRP A 41 -16.62 0.43 13.17
C TRP A 41 -17.99 0.92 13.64
N LEU A 42 -18.42 2.12 13.26
CA LEU A 42 -19.72 2.67 13.63
C LEU A 42 -20.87 1.83 13.08
N PHE A 43 -20.72 1.27 11.87
CA PHE A 43 -21.66 0.33 11.29
C PHE A 43 -21.76 -0.98 12.11
N ALA A 44 -20.64 -1.51 12.61
CA ALA A 44 -20.61 -2.74 13.41
C ALA A 44 -20.99 -2.52 14.90
N ALA A 45 -20.65 -1.35 15.46
CA ALA A 45 -20.79 -0.99 16.87
C ALA A 45 -22.19 -1.19 17.51
N PRO A 46 -23.34 -0.97 16.83
CA PRO A 46 -24.66 -1.15 17.46
C PRO A 46 -24.92 -2.58 17.98
N GLY A 47 -24.21 -3.59 17.47
CA GLY A 47 -24.31 -4.98 17.94
C GLY A 47 -23.38 -5.35 19.11
N LEU A 48 -22.50 -4.44 19.56
CA LEU A 48 -21.41 -4.78 20.49
C LEU A 48 -21.70 -4.36 21.94
N LYS A 49 -21.16 -5.15 22.89
CA LYS A 49 -21.12 -4.80 24.32
C LYS A 49 -20.38 -3.46 24.53
N ARG A 50 -20.84 -2.66 25.49
CA ARG A 50 -20.29 -1.31 25.79
C ARG A 50 -18.76 -1.30 25.99
N SER A 51 -18.19 -2.33 26.62
CA SER A 51 -16.73 -2.48 26.78
C SER A 51 -16.00 -2.73 25.45
N ALA A 52 -16.57 -3.55 24.56
CA ALA A 52 -16.00 -3.81 23.25
C ALA A 52 -16.08 -2.57 22.34
N ARG A 53 -17.13 -1.76 22.50
CA ARG A 53 -17.30 -0.47 21.81
C ARG A 53 -16.14 0.51 22.04
N ILE A 54 -15.67 0.61 23.28
CA ILE A 54 -14.56 1.52 23.65
C ILE A 54 -13.23 1.00 23.12
N ARG A 55 -13.00 -0.33 23.17
CA ARG A 55 -11.76 -0.93 22.66
C ARG A 55 -11.57 -0.70 21.16
N GLY A 56 -12.61 -0.83 20.35
CA GLY A 56 -12.46 -0.56 18.92
C GLY A 56 -12.26 0.91 18.57
N LEU A 57 -12.76 1.85 19.38
CA LEU A 57 -12.43 3.27 19.21
C LEU A 57 -10.94 3.55 19.43
N ILE A 58 -10.32 2.86 20.39
CA ILE A 58 -8.86 2.94 20.63
C ILE A 58 -8.08 2.18 19.55
N ALA A 59 -8.67 1.14 18.95
CA ALA A 59 -8.05 0.35 17.89
C ALA A 59 -7.90 1.13 16.56
N ILE A 60 -8.76 2.11 16.26
CA ILE A 60 -8.70 2.90 15.00
C ILE A 60 -7.34 3.60 14.77
N PRO A 61 -6.80 4.39 15.73
CA PRO A 61 -5.49 5.00 15.53
C PRO A 61 -4.38 3.94 15.45
N VAL A 62 -4.50 2.83 16.20
CA VAL A 62 -3.53 1.73 16.15
C VAL A 62 -3.53 1.08 14.77
N ALA A 63 -4.71 0.80 14.20
CA ALA A 63 -4.88 0.30 12.84
C ALA A 63 -4.15 1.21 11.83
N THR A 64 -4.43 2.51 11.91
CA THR A 64 -3.79 3.50 11.03
C THR A 64 -2.27 3.48 11.13
N PHE A 65 -1.71 3.38 12.34
CA PHE A 65 -0.27 3.25 12.54
C PHE A 65 0.28 1.91 11.99
N LEU A 66 -0.45 0.81 12.17
CA LEU A 66 -0.07 -0.50 11.67
C LEU A 66 -0.07 -0.54 10.14
N PHE A 67 -1.08 0.04 9.48
CA PHE A 67 -1.15 0.14 8.03
C PHE A 67 0.03 0.95 7.45
N ILE A 68 0.30 2.13 8.03
CA ILE A 68 1.44 2.96 7.61
C ILE A 68 2.75 2.22 7.87
N GLY A 69 2.86 1.52 8.99
CA GLY A 69 4.01 0.65 9.30
C GLY A 69 4.19 -0.47 8.28
N GLY A 70 3.10 -1.11 7.84
CA GLY A 70 3.11 -2.14 6.81
C GLY A 70 3.51 -1.60 5.44
N MET A 71 3.00 -0.43 5.05
CA MET A 71 3.44 0.26 3.83
C MET A 71 4.93 0.61 3.90
N ALA A 72 5.41 1.11 5.03
CA ALA A 72 6.82 1.41 5.22
C ALA A 72 7.68 0.14 5.14
N PHE A 73 7.24 -0.96 5.75
CA PHE A 73 7.92 -2.25 5.66
C PHE A 73 7.99 -2.76 4.21
N ALA A 74 6.88 -2.71 3.47
CA ALA A 74 6.85 -3.09 2.07
C ALA A 74 7.83 -2.24 1.23
N TYR A 75 7.86 -0.93 1.44
CA TYR A 75 8.74 -0.03 0.70
C TYR A 75 10.23 -0.17 1.05
N PHE A 76 10.56 -0.25 2.33
CA PHE A 76 11.96 -0.21 2.78
C PHE A 76 12.61 -1.60 2.90
N VAL A 77 11.82 -2.66 3.09
CA VAL A 77 12.36 -4.01 3.31
C VAL A 77 12.04 -4.95 2.15
N MET A 78 10.78 -4.99 1.69
CA MET A 78 10.40 -5.95 0.64
C MET A 78 10.87 -5.54 -0.74
N MET A 79 10.72 -4.26 -1.11
CA MET A 79 11.17 -3.73 -2.40
C MET A 79 12.66 -3.98 -2.72
N PRO A 80 13.64 -3.71 -1.82
CA PRO A 80 15.04 -3.99 -2.12
C PRO A 80 15.36 -5.48 -2.25
N VAL A 81 14.51 -6.37 -1.74
CA VAL A 81 14.65 -7.82 -1.94
C VAL A 81 13.96 -8.27 -3.23
N ALA A 82 12.76 -7.75 -3.50
CA ALA A 82 11.95 -8.14 -4.64
C ALA A 82 12.52 -7.64 -5.97
N LEU A 83 12.93 -6.37 -6.07
CA LEU A 83 13.38 -5.79 -7.35
C LEU A 83 14.62 -6.50 -7.93
N PRO A 84 15.71 -6.73 -7.17
CA PRO A 84 16.87 -7.44 -7.71
C PRO A 84 16.51 -8.88 -8.11
N PHE A 85 15.62 -9.53 -7.36
CA PHE A 85 15.14 -10.87 -7.71
C PHE A 85 14.36 -10.86 -9.04
N LEU A 86 13.41 -9.94 -9.23
CA LEU A 86 12.62 -9.83 -10.46
C LEU A 86 13.48 -9.44 -11.67
N LEU A 87 14.41 -8.50 -11.51
CA LEU A 87 15.23 -7.98 -12.62
C LEU A 87 16.30 -8.97 -13.08
N ASN A 88 16.80 -9.83 -12.18
CA ASN A 88 17.80 -10.84 -12.52
C ASN A 88 17.17 -12.23 -12.74
N PHE A 89 15.84 -12.31 -12.75
CA PHE A 89 15.14 -13.58 -12.91
C PHE A 89 15.43 -14.16 -14.30
N MET A 90 16.01 -15.36 -14.33
CA MET A 90 16.41 -16.09 -15.55
C MET A 90 17.45 -15.41 -16.45
N GLY A 91 18.14 -14.35 -15.98
CA GLY A 91 19.21 -13.69 -16.75
C GLY A 91 18.72 -12.93 -17.99
N ILE A 92 17.43 -12.61 -18.07
CA ILE A 92 16.83 -11.84 -19.16
C ILE A 92 16.88 -10.35 -18.78
N ASN A 93 17.57 -9.53 -19.58
CA ASN A 93 17.60 -8.08 -19.40
C ASN A 93 16.19 -7.50 -19.54
N THR A 94 15.57 -7.16 -18.41
CA THR A 94 14.20 -6.64 -18.36
C THR A 94 14.23 -5.11 -18.27
N ALA A 95 13.74 -4.42 -19.30
CA ALA A 95 13.56 -2.98 -19.28
C ALA A 95 12.43 -2.59 -18.31
N VAL A 96 12.71 -1.67 -17.38
CA VAL A 96 11.74 -1.28 -16.34
C VAL A 96 10.74 -0.28 -16.91
N ARG A 97 9.49 -0.72 -17.07
CA ARG A 97 8.39 0.15 -17.47
C ARG A 97 7.78 0.85 -16.24
N PRO A 98 7.61 2.19 -16.25
CA PRO A 98 7.05 2.92 -15.11
C PRO A 98 5.65 2.44 -14.69
N ALA A 99 4.77 2.14 -15.64
CA ALA A 99 3.43 1.65 -15.32
C ALA A 99 3.42 0.30 -14.59
N SER A 100 4.24 -0.65 -15.05
CA SER A 100 4.39 -1.98 -14.41
C SER A 100 5.04 -1.86 -13.04
N TYR A 101 6.06 -1.03 -12.91
CA TYR A 101 6.72 -0.75 -11.63
C TYR A 101 5.71 -0.18 -10.62
N VAL A 102 5.01 0.90 -10.98
CA VAL A 102 4.05 1.54 -10.07
C VAL A 102 2.90 0.60 -9.74
N GLN A 103 2.42 -0.20 -10.69
CA GLN A 103 1.41 -1.23 -10.41
C GLN A 103 1.86 -2.21 -9.33
N PHE A 104 3.07 -2.74 -9.49
CA PHE A 104 3.64 -3.68 -8.55
C PHE A 104 3.83 -3.04 -7.18
N VAL A 105 4.44 -1.85 -7.12
CA VAL A 105 4.69 -1.14 -5.85
C VAL A 105 3.38 -0.80 -5.15
N THR A 106 2.43 -0.18 -5.84
CA THR A 106 1.15 0.23 -5.24
C THR A 106 0.34 -0.98 -4.76
N GLY A 107 0.30 -2.07 -5.53
CA GLY A 107 -0.35 -3.31 -5.12
C GLY A 107 0.33 -3.94 -3.90
N LEU A 108 1.66 -4.01 -3.88
CA LEU A 108 2.42 -4.54 -2.76
C LEU A 108 2.20 -3.72 -1.49
N LEU A 109 2.29 -2.39 -1.58
CA LEU A 109 2.04 -1.48 -0.46
C LEU A 109 0.64 -1.66 0.12
N PHE A 110 -0.37 -1.75 -0.74
CA PHE A 110 -1.76 -1.93 -0.32
C PHE A 110 -1.97 -3.26 0.41
N TRP A 111 -1.54 -4.38 -0.20
CA TRP A 111 -1.76 -5.71 0.37
C TRP A 111 -0.96 -5.94 1.66
N ILE A 112 0.27 -5.45 1.73
CA ILE A 112 1.08 -5.59 2.93
C ILE A 112 0.60 -4.66 4.04
N GLY A 113 0.20 -3.43 3.71
CA GLY A 113 -0.47 -2.54 4.66
C GLY A 113 -1.69 -3.21 5.29
N LEU A 114 -2.54 -3.83 4.47
CA LEU A 114 -3.73 -4.56 4.94
C LEU A 114 -3.36 -5.83 5.75
N THR A 115 -2.27 -6.51 5.38
CA THR A 115 -1.78 -7.67 6.15
C THR A 115 -1.33 -7.25 7.56
N PHE A 116 -0.80 -6.05 7.73
CA PHE A 116 -0.38 -5.53 9.02
C PHE A 116 -1.54 -5.18 9.95
N GLU A 117 -2.79 -5.20 9.47
CA GLU A 117 -3.98 -5.04 10.31
C GLU A 117 -4.39 -6.33 11.02
N PHE A 118 -3.93 -7.51 10.56
CA PHE A 118 -4.30 -8.80 11.16
C PHE A 118 -4.00 -8.94 12.66
N PRO A 119 -2.87 -8.44 13.20
CA PRO A 119 -2.59 -8.51 14.64
C PRO A 119 -3.58 -7.74 15.52
N LEU A 120 -4.38 -6.83 14.93
CA LEU A 120 -5.37 -6.04 15.64
C LEU A 120 -6.72 -6.76 15.78
N ILE A 121 -7.00 -7.73 14.91
CA ILE A 121 -8.24 -8.52 14.84
C ILE A 121 -8.21 -9.63 15.90
#